data_AF-A0A2C1Z3X2-F1
#
_entry.id   AF-A0A2C1Z3X2-F1
#
_cell.length_a   1.000
_cell.length_b   1.000
_cell.length_c   1.000
_cell.angle_alpha   90.00
_cell.angle_beta   90.00
_cell.angle_gamma   90.00
#
_symmetry.space_group_name_H-M   'P 1'
#
loop_
_entity.id
_entity.type
_entity.pdbx_description
1 polymer ?
#
loop_
_entity_poly.entity_id
_entity_poly.type
_entity_poly.pdbx_seq_one_letter_code
_entity_poly.pdbx_strand_id
1 'polypeptide(L)'
;MAKYRIVRIDFWQNPIVSEEMTPEDKYFFLYLLTNPNTTQIGIYQITKKQMAFDLGYSIESVNSLMERFILHHKLIRYNSVTRELAIKNWGKYNLHKGGKPVMDCIYSELKEVEDPSLIQYVAEAIRKQDIRSLYESFCEQEEMLFDDEESGQDEHDTFQDSECEELDNTFTCPNKIRAQKEKEKQQEDVLHPNLEENPDIENPLQNNQKDVKEIVEFWDYNGFGFSNINAKQQLLAWLEDSSFLQPKEVILKAMNIA
;
A
#
# COMPACT_ATOMS: atom_id res chain seq x y z
N MET A 1 15.68 -6.45 -11.74
CA MET A 1 14.44 -7.02 -12.29
C MET A 1 13.63 -5.96 -12.99
N ALA A 2 12.70 -6.35 -13.86
CA ALA A 2 11.78 -5.40 -14.50
C ALA A 2 10.96 -4.63 -13.44
N LYS A 3 10.89 -3.30 -13.55
CA LYS A 3 10.11 -2.43 -12.66
C LYS A 3 8.66 -2.27 -13.14
N TYR A 4 8.03 -3.35 -13.55
CA TYR A 4 6.62 -3.34 -13.95
C TYR A 4 5.94 -4.65 -13.59
N ARG A 5 4.65 -4.58 -13.29
CA ARG A 5 3.79 -5.74 -13.03
C ARG A 5 2.76 -5.84 -14.15
N ILE A 6 2.60 -7.04 -14.70
CA ILE A 6 1.63 -7.30 -15.75
C ILE A 6 0.36 -7.84 -15.10
N VAL A 7 -0.76 -7.15 -15.30
CA VAL A 7 -2.10 -7.66 -14.94
C VAL A 7 -2.72 -8.27 -16.20
N ARG A 8 -3.14 -9.53 -16.12
CA ARG A 8 -3.81 -10.22 -17.24
C ARG A 8 -5.21 -9.66 -17.45
N ILE A 9 -5.64 -9.57 -18.70
CA ILE A 9 -7.02 -9.14 -19.04
C ILE A 9 -8.09 -10.05 -18.42
N ASP A 10 -7.79 -11.34 -18.23
CA ASP A 10 -8.67 -12.32 -17.59
C ASP A 10 -9.01 -11.95 -16.14
N PHE A 11 -8.27 -11.02 -15.53
CA PHE A 11 -8.62 -10.41 -14.24
C PHE A 11 -10.06 -9.91 -14.24
N TRP A 12 -10.48 -9.21 -15.30
CA TRP A 12 -11.82 -8.63 -15.42
C TRP A 12 -12.91 -9.68 -15.73
N GLN A 13 -12.51 -10.86 -16.18
CA GLN A 13 -13.41 -11.98 -16.46
C GLN A 13 -13.63 -12.89 -15.25
N ASN A 14 -12.90 -12.65 -14.15
CA ASN A 14 -13.09 -13.42 -12.93
C ASN A 14 -14.49 -13.13 -12.34
N PRO A 15 -15.35 -14.14 -12.10
CA PRO A 15 -16.70 -13.93 -11.59
C PRO A 15 -16.74 -13.10 -10.30
N ILE A 16 -15.80 -13.33 -9.39
CA ILE A 16 -15.70 -12.56 -8.13
C ILE A 16 -15.44 -11.09 -8.44
N VAL A 17 -14.50 -10.81 -9.35
CA VAL A 17 -14.16 -9.43 -9.74
C VAL A 17 -15.32 -8.78 -10.50
N SER A 18 -16.00 -9.51 -11.39
CA SER A 18 -17.07 -8.96 -12.22
C SER A 18 -18.35 -8.68 -11.43
N GLU A 19 -18.79 -9.63 -10.61
CA GLU A 19 -20.13 -9.66 -10.03
C GLU A 19 -20.17 -9.30 -8.54
N GLU A 20 -19.14 -9.68 -7.77
CA GLU A 20 -19.17 -9.54 -6.30
C GLU A 20 -18.39 -8.32 -5.78
N MET A 21 -17.39 -7.85 -6.53
CA MET A 21 -16.56 -6.71 -6.11
C MET A 21 -17.17 -5.36 -6.45
N THR A 22 -17.16 -4.46 -5.45
CA THR A 22 -17.45 -3.04 -5.65
C THR A 22 -16.35 -2.36 -6.48
N PRO A 23 -16.59 -1.15 -7.03
CA PRO A 23 -15.53 -0.37 -7.68
C PRO A 23 -14.30 -0.13 -6.78
N GLU A 24 -14.54 0.11 -5.50
CA GLU A 24 -13.49 0.27 -4.49
C GLU A 24 -12.69 -1.02 -4.29
N ASP A 25 -13.36 -2.18 -4.23
CA ASP A 25 -12.69 -3.48 -4.12
C ASP A 25 -11.84 -3.75 -5.36
N LYS A 26 -12.34 -3.45 -6.57
CA LYS A 26 -11.57 -3.61 -7.82
C LYS A 26 -10.28 -2.79 -7.80
N TYR A 27 -10.38 -1.53 -7.39
CA TYR A 27 -9.23 -0.64 -7.27
C TYR A 27 -8.24 -1.14 -6.20
N PHE A 28 -8.76 -1.52 -5.02
CA PHE A 28 -7.95 -2.08 -3.95
C PHE A 28 -7.23 -3.36 -4.39
N PHE A 29 -7.90 -4.25 -5.11
CA PHE A 29 -7.29 -5.48 -5.58
C PHE A 29 -6.18 -5.21 -6.59
N LEU A 30 -6.42 -4.32 -7.56
CA LEU A 30 -5.37 -3.90 -8.50
C LEU A 30 -4.15 -3.35 -7.75
N TYR A 31 -4.38 -2.50 -6.75
CA TYR A 31 -3.31 -1.98 -5.91
C TYR A 31 -2.53 -3.08 -5.18
N LEU A 32 -3.20 -4.10 -4.62
CA LEU A 32 -2.52 -5.24 -4.02
C LEU A 32 -1.67 -6.02 -5.03
N LEU A 33 -2.09 -6.10 -6.29
CA LEU A 33 -1.36 -6.81 -7.34
C LEU A 33 -0.16 -6.01 -7.89
N THR A 34 -0.16 -4.67 -7.78
CA THR A 34 0.77 -3.81 -8.51
C THR A 34 1.55 -2.81 -7.66
N ASN A 35 1.40 -2.82 -6.33
CA ASN A 35 2.13 -1.90 -5.47
C ASN A 35 3.65 -2.13 -5.54
N PRO A 36 4.48 -1.12 -5.18
CA PRO A 36 5.94 -1.21 -5.25
C PRO A 36 6.55 -2.34 -4.42
N ASN A 37 5.87 -2.76 -3.35
CA ASN A 37 6.34 -3.81 -2.44
C ASN A 37 6.03 -5.21 -2.96
N THR A 38 5.19 -5.34 -4.00
CA THR A 38 4.75 -6.65 -4.50
C THR A 38 5.93 -7.42 -5.07
N THR A 39 6.17 -8.61 -4.56
CA THR A 39 7.26 -9.52 -4.91
C THR A 39 6.90 -10.46 -6.06
N GLN A 40 7.87 -11.21 -6.59
CA GLN A 40 7.61 -12.26 -7.57
C GLN A 40 6.83 -13.44 -6.97
N ILE A 41 7.00 -13.70 -5.68
CA ILE A 41 6.30 -14.77 -4.94
C ILE A 41 4.87 -14.40 -4.51
N GLY A 42 4.51 -13.12 -4.49
CA GLY A 42 3.16 -12.68 -4.09
C GLY A 42 2.94 -12.67 -2.58
N ILE A 43 4.04 -12.65 -1.83
CA ILE A 43 4.12 -12.48 -0.37
C ILE A 43 5.05 -11.29 -0.12
N TYR A 44 4.57 -10.27 0.57
CA TYR A 44 5.36 -9.07 0.80
C TYR A 44 4.91 -8.31 2.04
N GLN A 45 5.84 -7.55 2.61
CA GLN A 45 5.56 -6.71 3.76
C GLN A 45 4.84 -5.42 3.34
N ILE A 46 3.71 -5.14 3.96
CA ILE A 46 2.95 -3.92 3.75
C ILE A 46 2.13 -3.57 4.98
N THR A 47 2.21 -2.31 5.42
CA THR A 47 1.40 -1.85 6.56
C THR A 47 0.08 -1.27 6.09
N LYS A 48 -0.97 -1.43 6.89
CA LYS A 48 -2.27 -0.80 6.59
C LYS A 48 -2.19 0.73 6.48
N LYS A 49 -1.26 1.35 7.22
CA LYS A 49 -0.98 2.80 7.12
C LYS A 49 -0.41 3.17 5.76
N GLN A 50 0.50 2.35 5.23
CA GLN A 50 1.05 2.54 3.89
C GLN A 50 -0.05 2.44 2.83
N MET A 51 -0.90 1.41 2.92
CA MET A 51 -2.04 1.27 2.00
C MET A 51 -2.99 2.48 2.06
N ALA A 52 -3.28 2.98 3.27
CA ALA A 52 -4.13 4.15 3.45
C ALA A 52 -3.53 5.39 2.79
N PHE A 53 -2.22 5.59 2.96
CA PHE A 53 -1.49 6.69 2.33
C PHE A 53 -1.50 6.58 0.79
N ASP A 54 -1.15 5.41 0.25
CA ASP A 54 -1.03 5.19 -1.20
C ASP A 54 -2.38 5.30 -1.93
N LEU A 55 -3.47 4.92 -1.27
CA LEU A 55 -4.83 4.97 -1.82
C LEU A 55 -5.55 6.30 -1.55
N GLY A 56 -5.01 7.15 -0.66
CA GLY A 56 -5.70 8.34 -0.18
C GLY A 56 -6.94 8.03 0.66
N TYR A 57 -6.98 6.88 1.32
CA TYR A 57 -8.10 6.43 2.15
C TYR A 57 -7.83 6.61 3.64
N SER A 58 -8.88 6.60 4.45
CA SER A 58 -8.72 6.52 5.90
C SER A 58 -8.25 5.11 6.31
N ILE A 59 -7.64 5.01 7.49
CA ILE A 59 -7.18 3.72 8.01
C ILE A 59 -8.37 2.77 8.26
N GLU A 60 -9.53 3.31 8.64
CA GLU A 60 -10.78 2.59 8.82
C GLU A 60 -11.29 2.00 7.51
N SER A 61 -11.25 2.78 6.42
CA SER A 61 -11.64 2.29 5.09
C SER A 61 -10.74 1.14 4.62
N VAL A 62 -9.42 1.26 4.81
CA VAL A 62 -8.48 0.17 4.48
C VAL A 62 -8.71 -1.04 5.38
N ASN A 63 -8.99 -0.85 6.67
CA ASN A 63 -9.33 -1.96 7.56
C ASN A 63 -10.57 -2.72 7.06
N SER A 64 -11.62 -2.00 6.66
CA SER A 64 -12.83 -2.60 6.10
C SER A 64 -12.54 -3.34 4.79
N LEU A 65 -11.77 -2.74 3.89
CA LEU A 65 -11.33 -3.39 2.64
C LEU A 65 -10.54 -4.68 2.92
N MET A 66 -9.55 -4.62 3.81
CA MET A 66 -8.77 -5.79 4.22
C MET A 66 -9.65 -6.90 4.79
N GLU A 67 -10.59 -6.55 5.67
CA GLU A 67 -11.52 -7.52 6.26
C GLU A 67 -12.41 -8.17 5.20
N ARG A 68 -12.94 -7.41 4.24
CA ARG A 68 -13.68 -7.96 3.09
C ARG A 68 -12.82 -8.93 2.28
N PHE A 69 -11.57 -8.58 2.00
CA PHE A 69 -10.68 -9.43 1.20
C PHE A 69 -10.25 -10.72 1.91
N ILE A 70 -10.14 -10.68 3.24
CA ILE A 70 -9.78 -11.84 4.07
C ILE A 70 -11.00 -12.75 4.29
N LEU A 71 -12.13 -12.19 4.72
CA LEU A 71 -13.30 -12.95 5.18
C LEU A 71 -14.30 -13.26 4.07
N HIS A 72 -14.65 -12.26 3.26
CA HIS A 72 -15.68 -12.38 2.22
C HIS A 72 -15.09 -12.98 0.95
N HIS A 73 -14.16 -12.27 0.32
CA HIS A 73 -13.59 -12.70 -0.96
C HIS A 73 -12.58 -13.84 -0.80
N LYS A 74 -11.96 -13.98 0.39
CA LYS A 74 -10.95 -15.00 0.73
C LYS A 74 -9.80 -15.05 -0.29
N LEU A 75 -9.39 -13.87 -0.77
CA LEU A 75 -8.36 -13.69 -1.79
C LEU A 75 -6.98 -13.39 -1.20
N ILE A 76 -6.91 -13.02 0.08
CA ILE A 76 -5.65 -12.70 0.74
C ILE A 76 -5.59 -13.30 2.14
N ARG A 77 -4.37 -13.49 2.63
CA ARG A 77 -4.05 -13.62 4.06
C ARG A 77 -3.15 -12.47 4.48
N TYR A 78 -3.32 -12.01 5.70
CA TYR A 78 -2.51 -10.94 6.26
C TYR A 78 -2.10 -11.29 7.68
N ASN A 79 -0.81 -11.26 7.97
CA ASN A 79 -0.28 -11.40 9.31
C ASN A 79 -0.03 -10.01 9.91
N SER A 80 -0.71 -9.68 11.02
CA SER A 80 -0.56 -8.37 11.65
C SER A 80 0.75 -8.17 12.41
N VAL A 81 1.43 -9.26 12.78
CA VAL A 81 2.69 -9.24 13.53
C VAL A 81 3.86 -8.95 12.59
N THR A 82 4.06 -9.80 11.58
CA THR A 82 5.12 -9.64 10.56
C THR A 82 4.79 -8.53 9.54
N ARG A 83 3.49 -8.14 9.47
CA ARG A 83 2.93 -7.18 8.51
C ARG A 83 3.07 -7.64 7.08
N GLU A 84 2.98 -8.96 6.88
CA GLU A 84 3.05 -9.59 5.57
C GLU A 84 1.67 -9.88 5.02
N LEU A 85 1.53 -9.71 3.71
CA LEU A 85 0.34 -10.01 2.95
C LEU A 85 0.65 -11.06 1.90
N ALA A 86 -0.18 -12.10 1.81
CA ALA A 86 -0.10 -13.15 0.81
C ALA A 86 -1.34 -13.15 -0.08
N ILE A 87 -1.14 -13.23 -1.38
CA ILE A 87 -2.23 -13.21 -2.38
C ILE A 87 -2.55 -14.63 -2.82
N LYS A 88 -3.81 -15.03 -2.67
CA LYS A 88 -4.29 -16.34 -3.09
C LYS A 88 -4.13 -16.52 -4.59
N ASN A 89 -3.80 -17.73 -4.99
CA ASN A 89 -3.67 -18.10 -6.41
C ASN A 89 -2.60 -17.30 -7.18
N TRP A 90 -1.67 -16.64 -6.50
CA TRP A 90 -0.62 -15.86 -7.16
C TRP A 90 0.18 -16.71 -8.15
N GLY A 91 0.62 -17.89 -7.73
CA GLY A 91 1.41 -18.80 -8.57
C GLY A 91 0.73 -19.22 -9.87
N LYS A 92 -0.60 -19.39 -9.86
CA LYS A 92 -1.38 -19.78 -11.04
C LYS A 92 -1.30 -18.74 -12.16
N TYR A 93 -1.26 -17.45 -11.81
CA TYR A 93 -1.31 -16.36 -12.79
C TYR A 93 0.09 -15.80 -13.11
N ASN A 94 0.98 -15.74 -12.11
CA ASN A 94 2.25 -15.02 -12.20
C ASN A 94 3.47 -15.93 -12.39
N LEU A 95 3.42 -17.21 -11.99
CA LEU A 95 4.56 -18.14 -12.02
C LEU A 95 4.47 -19.13 -13.19
N HIS A 96 4.21 -18.62 -14.39
CA HIS A 96 4.12 -19.44 -15.61
C HIS A 96 5.47 -19.61 -16.33
N LYS A 97 6.36 -18.61 -16.26
CA LYS A 97 7.72 -18.68 -16.80
C LYS A 97 8.67 -19.16 -15.70
N GLY A 98 9.43 -20.20 -16.01
CA GLY A 98 10.51 -20.69 -15.15
C GLY A 98 11.86 -20.22 -15.66
N GLY A 99 12.91 -20.89 -15.18
CA GLY A 99 14.29 -20.63 -15.56
C GLY A 99 15.11 -20.07 -14.40
N LYS A 100 16.42 -20.27 -14.48
CA LYS A 100 17.37 -19.92 -13.42
C LYS A 100 17.17 -18.52 -12.81
N PRO A 101 17.07 -17.41 -13.57
CA PRO A 101 16.92 -16.09 -12.96
C PRO A 101 15.59 -15.89 -12.21
N VAL A 102 14.53 -16.59 -12.62
CA VAL A 102 13.23 -16.52 -11.91
C VAL A 102 13.29 -17.36 -10.65
N MET A 103 13.85 -18.58 -10.73
CA MET A 103 14.00 -19.47 -9.57
C MET A 103 14.91 -18.86 -8.50
N ASP A 104 16.04 -18.25 -8.91
CA ASP A 104 16.97 -17.60 -8.00
C ASP A 104 16.30 -16.43 -7.26
N CYS A 105 15.43 -15.67 -7.94
CA CYS A 105 14.68 -14.58 -7.32
C CYS A 105 13.57 -15.09 -6.38
N ILE A 106 12.84 -16.14 -6.78
CA ILE A 106 11.84 -16.76 -5.91
C ILE A 106 12.52 -17.25 -4.63
N TYR A 107 13.67 -17.91 -4.77
CA TYR A 107 14.44 -18.40 -3.63
C TYR A 107 14.94 -17.28 -2.71
N SER A 108 15.41 -16.15 -3.26
CA SER A 108 15.83 -15.02 -2.43
C SER A 108 14.65 -14.37 -1.70
N GLU A 109 13.51 -14.21 -2.38
CA GLU A 109 12.31 -13.62 -1.76
C GLU A 109 11.70 -14.54 -0.70
N LEU A 110 11.68 -15.87 -0.91
CA LEU A 110 11.17 -16.84 0.07
C LEU A 110 11.96 -16.83 1.38
N LYS A 111 13.27 -16.57 1.32
CA LYS A 111 14.12 -16.43 2.52
C LYS A 111 13.80 -15.20 3.37
N GLU A 112 13.22 -14.18 2.75
CA GLU A 112 12.88 -12.93 3.42
C GLU A 112 11.49 -13.00 4.08
N VAL A 113 10.72 -14.05 3.80
CA VAL A 113 9.40 -14.25 4.41
C VAL A 113 9.56 -14.70 5.85
N GLU A 114 8.91 -13.98 6.76
CA GLU A 114 8.92 -14.26 8.21
C GLU A 114 7.83 -15.27 8.61
N ASP A 115 6.67 -15.25 7.96
CA ASP A 115 5.55 -16.17 8.23
C ASP A 115 5.45 -17.32 7.21
N PRO A 116 5.80 -18.56 7.59
CA PRO A 116 5.80 -19.72 6.69
C PRO A 116 4.39 -20.17 6.31
N SER A 117 3.39 -19.85 7.14
CA SER A 117 1.99 -20.18 6.85
C SER A 117 1.48 -19.45 5.60
N LEU A 118 2.09 -18.31 5.27
CA LEU A 118 1.84 -17.56 4.04
C LEU A 118 2.48 -18.25 2.82
N ILE A 119 3.67 -18.84 2.99
CA ILE A 119 4.34 -19.62 1.94
C ILE A 119 3.46 -20.80 1.54
N GLN A 120 2.98 -21.57 2.52
CA GLN A 120 2.09 -22.70 2.30
C GLN A 120 0.80 -22.26 1.58
N TYR A 121 0.20 -21.16 2.01
CA TYR A 121 -1.03 -20.62 1.41
C TYR A 121 -0.88 -20.28 -0.08
N VAL A 122 0.27 -19.76 -0.50
CA VAL A 122 0.54 -19.47 -1.91
C VAL A 122 0.91 -20.74 -2.69
N ALA A 123 1.61 -21.68 -2.06
CA ALA A 123 2.09 -22.92 -2.66
C ALA A 123 0.95 -23.80 -3.20
N GLU A 124 -0.20 -23.84 -2.52
CA GLU A 124 -1.38 -24.63 -2.91
C GLU A 124 -1.83 -24.41 -4.37
N ALA A 125 -1.63 -23.19 -4.89
CA ALA A 125 -2.09 -22.82 -6.22
C ALA A 125 -1.02 -22.93 -7.32
N ILE A 126 0.19 -23.37 -6.97
CA ILE A 126 1.30 -23.51 -7.92
C ILE A 126 1.14 -24.81 -8.72
N ARG A 127 1.03 -24.69 -10.05
CA ARG A 127 0.86 -25.83 -10.96
C ARG A 127 2.16 -26.51 -11.35
N LYS A 128 3.27 -25.75 -11.30
CA LYS A 128 4.58 -26.17 -11.77
C LYS A 128 5.35 -26.83 -10.63
N GLN A 129 5.67 -28.10 -10.79
CA GLN A 129 6.25 -28.92 -9.71
C GLN A 129 7.62 -28.41 -9.24
N ASP A 130 8.45 -27.92 -10.17
CA ASP A 130 9.76 -27.32 -9.88
C ASP A 130 9.64 -26.11 -8.95
N ILE A 131 8.67 -25.23 -9.20
CA ILE A 131 8.41 -24.06 -8.36
C ILE A 131 7.74 -24.47 -7.04
N ARG A 132 6.81 -25.43 -7.10
CA ARG A 132 6.07 -25.90 -5.93
C ARG A 132 7.01 -26.57 -4.91
N SER A 133 7.89 -27.46 -5.36
CA SER A 133 8.87 -28.11 -4.47
C SER A 133 9.84 -27.12 -3.84
N LEU A 134 10.11 -25.99 -4.50
CA LEU A 134 10.88 -24.90 -3.88
C LEU A 134 10.12 -24.32 -2.68
N TYR A 135 8.84 -23.99 -2.83
CA TYR A 135 8.03 -23.48 -1.71
C TYR A 135 7.90 -24.52 -0.58
N GLU A 136 7.62 -25.77 -0.93
CA GLU A 136 7.48 -26.87 0.06
C GLU A 136 8.76 -27.04 0.89
N SER A 137 9.95 -26.88 0.28
CA SER A 137 11.21 -27.00 1.01
C SER A 137 11.40 -25.95 2.12
N PHE A 138 10.78 -24.77 2.00
CA PHE A 138 10.79 -23.75 3.06
C PHE A 138 9.74 -24.02 4.15
N CYS A 139 8.67 -24.73 3.83
CA CYS A 139 7.69 -25.16 4.84
C CYS A 139 8.24 -26.30 5.70
N GLU A 140 8.93 -27.27 5.10
CA GLU A 140 9.49 -28.45 5.79
C GLU A 140 10.70 -28.12 6.68
N GLN A 141 11.51 -27.13 6.30
CA GLN A 141 12.65 -26.68 7.12
C GLN A 141 12.22 -26.16 8.49
N GLU A 142 11.00 -25.65 8.59
CA GLU A 142 10.45 -25.10 9.82
C GLU A 142 9.88 -26.18 10.73
N GLU A 143 9.19 -27.19 10.18
CA GLU A 143 8.70 -28.35 10.94
C GLU A 143 9.84 -29.08 11.67
N MET A 144 11.04 -29.13 11.07
CA MET A 144 12.23 -29.71 11.73
C MET A 144 12.85 -28.82 12.83
N LEU A 145 12.53 -27.51 12.90
CA LEU A 145 13.01 -26.62 13.95
C LEU A 145 12.11 -26.62 15.19
N PHE A 146 10.84 -27.03 15.04
CA PHE A 146 9.89 -27.13 16.15
C PHE A 146 9.93 -28.47 16.89
N ASP A 147 10.40 -29.55 16.25
CA ASP A 147 10.48 -30.89 16.87
C ASP A 147 11.71 -31.09 17.80
N ASP A 148 12.70 -30.19 17.76
CA ASP A 148 13.94 -30.33 18.56
C ASP A 148 13.88 -29.70 19.97
N GLU A 149 12.83 -28.94 20.32
CA GLU A 149 12.68 -28.35 21.67
C GLU A 149 11.86 -29.18 22.68
N GLU A 150 11.26 -30.32 22.28
CA GLU A 150 10.44 -31.14 23.18
C GLU A 150 10.94 -32.59 23.28
N SER A 151 12.18 -32.79 23.74
CA SER A 151 12.58 -34.06 24.35
C SER A 151 13.68 -33.90 25.40
N GLY A 152 13.29 -33.92 26.68
CA GLY A 152 14.22 -33.72 27.79
C GLY A 152 13.66 -33.92 29.21
N GLN A 153 12.90 -34.99 29.41
CA GLN A 153 12.73 -35.78 30.66
C GLN A 153 12.18 -35.12 31.95
N ASP A 154 11.02 -35.66 32.37
CA ASP A 154 10.49 -35.74 33.73
C ASP A 154 11.44 -36.45 34.73
N GLU A 155 11.43 -36.07 36.02
CA GLU A 155 11.06 -36.94 37.17
C GLU A 155 11.12 -36.20 38.54
N HIS A 156 9.93 -35.95 39.13
CA HIS A 156 9.43 -36.21 40.51
C HIS A 156 10.11 -35.70 41.83
N ASP A 157 9.24 -35.09 42.68
CA ASP A 157 9.13 -35.12 44.18
C ASP A 157 10.15 -34.34 45.08
N THR A 158 9.85 -33.70 46.23
CA THR A 158 8.72 -33.63 47.20
C THR A 158 8.84 -32.32 48.02
N PHE A 159 7.68 -31.81 48.50
CA PHE A 159 7.39 -30.78 49.54
C PHE A 159 8.42 -30.46 50.66
N GLN A 160 8.52 -29.17 51.04
CA GLN A 160 8.22 -28.70 52.42
C GLN A 160 8.03 -27.16 52.57
N ASP A 161 7.04 -26.80 53.40
CA ASP A 161 6.57 -25.48 53.87
C ASP A 161 7.64 -24.49 54.37
N SER A 162 7.38 -23.18 54.20
CA SER A 162 7.39 -22.21 55.31
C SER A 162 6.76 -20.88 54.87
N GLU A 163 5.70 -20.47 55.58
CA GLU A 163 5.18 -19.09 55.62
C GLU A 163 6.28 -18.09 56.04
N CYS A 164 6.14 -16.82 55.64
CA CYS A 164 6.43 -15.60 56.43
C CYS A 164 6.28 -14.30 55.58
N GLU A 165 5.18 -13.59 55.83
CA GLU A 165 5.03 -12.14 56.10
C GLU A 165 5.54 -11.01 55.16
N GLU A 166 4.63 -10.03 55.02
CA GLU A 166 4.74 -8.71 54.42
C GLU A 166 5.94 -7.87 54.91
N LEU A 167 6.47 -7.00 54.05
CA LEU A 167 6.77 -5.61 54.42
C LEU A 167 6.73 -4.68 53.19
N ASP A 168 5.91 -3.64 53.37
CA ASP A 168 5.76 -2.39 52.62
C ASP A 168 7.07 -1.57 52.60
N ASN A 169 7.27 -0.76 51.54
CA ASN A 169 7.92 0.56 51.59
C ASN A 169 7.98 1.21 50.19
N THR A 170 6.95 2.00 49.90
CA THR A 170 7.02 3.42 49.47
C THR A 170 8.44 3.99 49.27
N PHE A 171 8.75 4.66 48.15
CA PHE A 171 9.40 6.00 48.08
C PHE A 171 9.56 6.51 46.63
N THR A 172 8.63 7.41 46.24
CA THR A 172 8.89 8.79 45.76
C THR A 172 9.65 9.08 44.44
N CYS A 173 8.90 9.62 43.47
CA CYS A 173 9.38 10.46 42.36
C CYS A 173 10.00 11.79 42.83
N PRO A 174 10.90 12.39 42.03
CA PRO A 174 10.92 13.84 41.91
C PRO A 174 10.79 14.33 40.45
N ASN A 175 9.74 15.13 40.22
CA ASN A 175 9.58 15.99 39.05
C ASN A 175 10.65 17.10 38.99
N LYS A 176 11.08 17.46 37.78
CA LYS A 176 11.44 18.85 37.43
C LYS A 176 10.85 19.22 36.08
N ILE A 177 9.92 20.17 36.13
CA ILE A 177 9.34 20.92 35.02
C ILE A 177 10.27 22.10 34.70
N ARG A 178 10.55 22.37 33.41
CA ARG A 178 10.66 23.74 32.89
C ARG A 178 10.43 23.79 31.38
N ALA A 179 9.41 24.56 30.99
CA ALA A 179 9.03 24.88 29.62
C ALA A 179 9.94 25.95 28.98
N GLN A 180 10.11 25.92 27.65
CA GLN A 180 9.70 27.00 26.72
C GLN A 180 10.12 26.77 25.24
N LYS A 181 9.12 26.95 24.35
CA LYS A 181 9.06 27.63 23.03
C LYS A 181 9.78 27.10 21.76
N GLU A 182 8.92 26.84 20.76
CA GLU A 182 8.91 27.26 19.33
C GLU A 182 10.20 27.17 18.49
N LYS A 183 10.10 26.40 17.38
CA LYS A 183 10.31 26.93 16.01
C LYS A 183 9.84 25.93 14.94
N GLU A 184 8.89 26.39 14.12
CA GLU A 184 8.61 25.87 12.79
C GLU A 184 9.82 26.05 11.88
N LYS A 185 10.09 25.07 11.02
CA LYS A 185 10.82 25.26 9.75
C LYS A 185 10.19 24.37 8.69
N GLN A 186 9.56 25.05 7.73
CA GLN A 186 9.24 24.56 6.40
C GLN A 186 10.55 24.20 5.67
N GLN A 187 10.53 23.14 4.89
CA GLN A 187 11.60 22.82 3.94
C GLN A 187 10.95 22.69 2.56
N GLU A 188 11.09 23.78 1.79
CA GLU A 188 11.02 23.76 0.32
C GLU A 188 12.18 22.90 -0.19
N ASP A 189 11.87 21.91 -1.01
CA ASP A 189 12.81 21.35 -1.97
C ASP A 189 11.99 20.84 -3.17
N VAL A 190 11.84 21.69 -4.19
CA VAL A 190 11.41 21.27 -5.53
C VAL A 190 12.55 21.58 -6.49
N LEU A 191 13.30 20.53 -6.82
CA LEU A 191 14.15 20.48 -8.00
C LEU A 191 13.28 20.66 -9.25
N HIS A 192 13.60 21.66 -10.06
CA HIS A 192 13.31 21.64 -11.49
C HIS A 192 14.49 21.00 -12.22
N PRO A 193 14.30 19.94 -13.02
CA PRO A 193 15.15 19.69 -14.17
C PRO A 193 14.48 20.27 -15.42
N ASN A 194 15.24 21.14 -16.08
CA ASN A 194 15.01 21.63 -17.42
C ASN A 194 14.72 20.48 -18.41
N LEU A 195 13.71 20.66 -19.27
CA LEU A 195 13.59 19.94 -20.53
C LEU A 195 13.73 20.97 -21.66
N GLU A 196 14.76 20.75 -22.47
CA GLU A 196 15.03 21.48 -23.70
C GLU A 196 13.82 21.42 -24.64
N GLU A 197 13.34 22.58 -25.07
CA GLU A 197 12.33 22.70 -26.12
C GLU A 197 12.99 22.58 -27.50
N ASN A 198 12.54 21.62 -28.30
CA ASN A 198 12.57 21.74 -29.76
C ASN A 198 11.17 22.18 -30.22
N PRO A 199 11.05 23.20 -31.09
CA PRO A 199 9.77 23.71 -31.56
C PRO A 199 9.22 22.81 -32.67
N ASP A 200 7.95 23.03 -33.01
CA ASP A 200 7.17 22.38 -34.07
C ASP A 200 6.38 21.14 -33.62
N ILE A 201 5.24 21.40 -32.96
CA ILE A 201 3.90 20.82 -33.21
C ILE A 201 2.93 21.59 -32.29
N GLU A 202 2.03 22.41 -32.86
CA GLU A 202 0.93 23.05 -32.13
C GLU A 202 0.02 21.97 -31.53
N ASN A 203 0.06 21.82 -30.21
CA ASN A 203 -0.64 20.76 -29.48
C ASN A 203 -1.78 21.38 -28.65
N PRO A 204 -3.05 20.96 -28.80
CA PRO A 204 -4.20 21.50 -28.05
C PRO A 204 -4.04 21.43 -26.51
N LEU A 205 -3.18 20.53 -26.03
CA LEU A 205 -2.81 20.36 -24.63
C LEU A 205 -2.02 21.56 -24.05
N GLN A 206 -1.20 22.23 -24.87
CA GLN A 206 -0.46 23.42 -24.43
C GLN A 206 -1.39 24.62 -24.17
N ASN A 207 -2.50 24.72 -24.91
CA ASN A 207 -3.44 25.82 -24.77
C ASN A 207 -4.20 25.74 -23.44
N ASN A 208 -4.67 24.54 -23.09
CA ASN A 208 -5.32 24.31 -21.79
C ASN A 208 -4.38 24.58 -20.61
N GLN A 209 -3.10 24.22 -20.73
CA GLN A 209 -2.13 24.45 -19.65
C GLN A 209 -1.81 25.93 -19.45
N LYS A 210 -1.79 26.72 -20.54
CA LYS A 210 -1.67 28.18 -20.48
C LYS A 210 -2.92 28.84 -19.88
N ASP A 211 -4.10 28.35 -20.25
CA ASP A 211 -5.37 28.89 -19.77
C ASP A 211 -5.60 28.62 -18.28
N VAL A 212 -5.21 27.44 -17.79
CA VAL A 212 -5.20 27.11 -16.36
C VAL A 212 -4.26 28.03 -15.59
N LYS A 213 -3.06 28.29 -16.13
CA LYS A 213 -2.06 29.15 -15.46
C LYS A 213 -2.58 30.59 -15.31
N GLU A 214 -3.18 31.14 -16.35
CA GLU A 214 -3.73 32.51 -16.31
C GLU A 214 -4.91 32.65 -15.34
N ILE A 215 -5.78 31.62 -15.22
CA ILE A 215 -6.90 31.64 -14.27
C ILE A 215 -6.41 31.53 -12.83
N VAL A 216 -5.38 30.72 -12.58
CA VAL A 216 -4.75 30.61 -11.25
C VAL A 216 -4.08 31.94 -10.86
N GLU A 217 -3.32 32.55 -11.76
CA GLU A 217 -2.70 33.86 -11.53
C GLU A 217 -3.74 34.95 -11.27
N PHE A 218 -4.85 34.95 -12.02
CA PHE A 218 -5.95 35.89 -11.80
C PHE A 218 -6.68 35.65 -10.47
N TRP A 219 -6.88 34.39 -10.08
CA TRP A 219 -7.47 34.01 -8.79
C TRP A 219 -6.62 34.51 -7.62
N ASP A 220 -5.32 34.31 -7.70
CA ASP A 220 -4.39 34.68 -6.65
C ASP A 220 -4.19 36.22 -6.60
N TYR A 221 -4.22 36.92 -7.75
CA TYR A 221 -4.14 38.39 -7.84
C TYR A 221 -5.34 39.10 -7.19
N ASN A 222 -6.55 38.59 -7.40
CA ASN A 222 -7.77 39.18 -6.84
C ASN A 222 -8.02 38.81 -5.37
N GLY A 223 -7.09 38.08 -4.73
CA GLY A 223 -7.14 37.81 -3.31
C GLY A 223 -8.28 36.88 -2.87
N PHE A 224 -8.81 36.04 -3.79
CA PHE A 224 -9.85 35.06 -3.47
C PHE A 224 -9.41 34.01 -2.42
N GLY A 225 -8.11 33.93 -2.15
CA GLY A 225 -7.53 33.30 -0.96
C GLY A 225 -7.53 31.77 -0.97
N PHE A 226 -6.85 31.18 0.03
CA PHE A 226 -6.74 29.74 0.26
C PHE A 226 -7.98 29.12 0.92
N SER A 227 -8.95 29.93 1.34
CA SER A 227 -10.14 29.48 2.07
C SER A 227 -11.19 28.81 1.17
N ASN A 228 -11.11 29.00 -0.16
CA ASN A 228 -12.12 28.49 -1.09
C ASN A 228 -11.52 27.60 -2.19
N ILE A 229 -10.79 26.57 -1.77
CA ILE A 229 -10.18 25.55 -2.64
C ILE A 229 -11.25 24.83 -3.49
N ASN A 230 -12.45 24.62 -2.93
CA ASN A 230 -13.55 23.95 -3.62
C ASN A 230 -14.06 24.78 -4.82
N ALA A 231 -14.21 26.11 -4.68
CA ALA A 231 -14.57 26.96 -5.81
C ALA A 231 -13.46 27.02 -6.87
N LYS A 232 -12.19 27.03 -6.46
CA LYS A 232 -11.04 26.96 -7.39
C LYS A 232 -11.07 25.67 -8.22
N GLN A 233 -11.35 24.52 -7.58
CA GLN A 233 -11.47 23.24 -8.27
C GLN A 233 -12.68 23.19 -9.23
N GLN A 234 -13.82 23.75 -8.84
CA GLN A 234 -15.01 23.82 -9.71
C GLN A 234 -14.78 24.69 -10.95
N LEU A 235 -14.07 25.82 -10.81
CA LEU A 235 -13.71 26.67 -11.95
C LEU A 235 -12.76 25.98 -12.91
N LEU A 236 -11.79 25.21 -12.40
CA LEU A 236 -10.89 24.42 -13.23
C LEU A 236 -11.65 23.30 -13.96
N ALA A 237 -12.66 22.69 -13.33
CA ALA A 237 -13.51 21.70 -14.00
C ALA A 237 -14.33 22.30 -15.15
N TRP A 238 -14.71 23.59 -15.08
CA TRP A 238 -15.41 24.27 -16.18
C TRP A 238 -14.53 24.56 -17.40
N LEU A 239 -13.19 24.57 -17.24
CA LEU A 239 -12.27 24.64 -18.39
C LEU A 239 -12.28 23.36 -19.22
N GLU A 240 -12.58 22.23 -18.59
CA GLU A 240 -12.66 20.92 -19.24
C GLU A 240 -14.07 20.63 -19.80
N ASP A 241 -15.05 21.48 -19.49
CA ASP A 241 -16.43 21.33 -19.95
C ASP A 241 -16.59 21.80 -21.40
N SER A 242 -16.91 20.84 -22.28
CA SER A 242 -17.08 21.04 -23.73
C SER A 242 -18.38 21.76 -24.11
N SER A 243 -19.22 22.12 -23.15
CA SER A 243 -20.43 22.92 -23.37
C SER A 243 -20.18 24.42 -23.62
N PHE A 244 -18.98 24.92 -23.29
CA PHE A 244 -18.61 26.32 -23.51
C PHE A 244 -17.73 26.51 -24.74
N LEU A 245 -18.10 27.45 -25.63
CA LEU A 245 -17.33 27.77 -26.83
C LEU A 245 -15.98 28.44 -26.52
N GLN A 246 -15.90 29.21 -25.42
CA GLN A 246 -14.69 29.86 -24.92
C GLN A 246 -14.66 29.82 -23.38
N PRO A 247 -14.33 28.67 -22.77
CA PRO A 247 -14.44 28.45 -21.32
C PRO A 247 -13.65 29.48 -20.50
N LYS A 248 -12.44 29.83 -20.95
CA LYS A 248 -11.57 30.82 -20.30
C LYS A 248 -12.17 32.22 -20.21
N GLU A 249 -12.69 32.74 -21.32
CA GLU A 249 -13.23 34.11 -21.35
C GLU A 249 -14.47 34.23 -20.46
N VAL A 250 -15.29 33.17 -20.42
CA VAL A 250 -16.47 33.09 -19.55
C VAL A 250 -16.06 33.10 -18.07
N ILE A 251 -15.05 32.31 -17.69
CA ILE A 251 -14.54 32.24 -16.32
C ILE A 251 -13.95 33.58 -15.87
N LEU A 252 -13.06 34.18 -16.67
CA LEU A 252 -12.46 35.48 -16.35
C LEU A 252 -13.52 36.59 -16.26
N LYS A 253 -14.53 36.56 -17.12
CA LYS A 253 -15.63 37.53 -17.06
C LYS A 253 -16.51 37.33 -15.84
N ALA A 254 -16.79 36.09 -15.45
CA ALA A 254 -17.53 35.77 -14.23
C ALA A 254 -16.77 36.22 -12.97
N MET A 255 -15.45 35.99 -12.93
CA MET A 255 -14.60 36.41 -11.81
C MET A 255 -14.42 37.93 -11.71
N ASN A 256 -14.52 38.68 -12.81
CA ASN A 256 -14.49 40.15 -12.79
C ASN A 256 -15.79 40.79 -12.25
N ILE A 257 -16.88 40.03 -12.18
CA ILE A 257 -18.19 40.50 -11.68
C ILE A 257 -18.37 40.17 -10.19
N ALA A 258 -17.64 39.18 -9.69
CA ALA A 258 -17.65 38.75 -8.28
C ALA A 258 -16.81 39.68 -7.38
#